data_AF-A0A521F7S0-F1
#
_entry.id   AF-A0A521F7S0-F1
#
_cell.length_a   1.000
_cell.length_b   1.000
_cell.length_c   1.000
_cell.angle_alpha   90.00
_cell.angle_beta   90.00
_cell.angle_gamma   90.00
#
_symmetry.space_group_name_H-M   'P 1'
#
loop_
_entity.id
_entity.type
_entity.pdbx_description
1 polymer ?
#
loop_
_entity_poly.entity_id
_entity_poly.type
_entity_poly.pdbx_seq_one_letter_code
_entity_poly.pdbx_strand_id
1 'polypeptide(L)'
;MISIINGLDVDRMRVSRHAIRRARERYNRANDKDAEGYIRGILRRAEFVGETLDDEGNHAYMFAHGRHAFIVSLDHKTILSIQRFESITYGPLKEKVRDLHAKEYRKLDRRERAMRRRFELIKAEADVEIAQLRLTALKTRSEARRLACQARINAINEYINDLKTEIKTVADEKRHVARSQVSVM
;
A
#
# COMPACT_ATOMS: atom_id res chain seq x y z
N MET A 1 14.67 -7.77 -25.64
CA MET A 1 13.31 -8.04 -25.12
C MET A 1 12.69 -6.67 -24.82
N ILE A 2 11.87 -6.16 -25.75
CA ILE A 2 11.28 -4.83 -25.63
C ILE A 2 10.02 -4.99 -24.77
N SER A 3 10.07 -4.55 -23.52
CA SER A 3 8.88 -4.49 -22.67
C SER A 3 7.99 -3.36 -23.16
N ILE A 4 7.06 -3.72 -24.05
CA ILE A 4 5.91 -2.90 -24.43
C ILE A 4 4.92 -3.00 -23.28
N ILE A 5 5.09 -2.15 -22.27
CA ILE A 5 3.99 -1.80 -21.38
C ILE A 5 3.75 -0.33 -21.70
N ASN A 6 2.58 -0.02 -22.28
CA ASN A 6 2.07 1.29 -22.73
C ASN A 6 2.27 1.71 -24.20
N GLY A 7 2.71 0.82 -25.11
CA GLY A 7 2.69 1.09 -26.56
C GLY A 7 3.61 2.21 -27.07
N LEU A 8 4.38 2.86 -26.20
CA LEU A 8 5.33 3.91 -26.54
C LEU A 8 6.70 3.30 -26.87
N ASP A 9 7.20 3.53 -28.09
CA ASP A 9 8.62 3.28 -28.41
C ASP A 9 9.47 4.45 -27.93
N VAL A 10 9.75 4.46 -26.62
CA VAL A 10 10.48 5.54 -25.94
C VAL A 10 11.83 5.81 -26.57
N ASP A 11 12.49 4.82 -27.19
CA ASP A 11 13.82 4.99 -27.78
C ASP A 11 13.78 5.76 -29.11
N ARG A 12 12.68 5.68 -29.84
CA ARG A 12 12.49 6.42 -31.09
C ARG A 12 11.96 7.84 -30.90
N MET A 13 11.54 8.18 -29.70
CA MET A 13 11.08 9.53 -29.39
C MET A 13 12.24 10.53 -29.41
N ARG A 14 11.94 11.77 -29.77
CA ARG A 14 12.85 12.91 -29.62
C ARG A 14 12.67 13.53 -28.25
N VAL A 15 13.76 13.88 -27.57
CA VAL A 15 13.69 14.66 -26.33
C VAL A 15 13.90 16.13 -26.67
N SER A 16 12.93 16.98 -26.34
CA SER A 16 13.03 18.41 -26.63
C SER A 16 14.18 19.05 -25.84
N ARG A 17 14.76 20.15 -26.36
CA ARG A 17 15.73 20.95 -25.60
C ARG A 17 15.15 21.47 -24.30
N HIS A 18 13.85 21.78 -24.30
CA HIS A 18 13.13 22.22 -23.11
C HIS A 18 13.15 21.12 -22.03
N ALA A 19 12.79 19.88 -22.38
CA ALA A 19 12.81 18.74 -21.46
C ALA A 19 14.22 18.48 -20.91
N ILE A 20 15.25 18.53 -21.76
CA ILE A 20 16.66 18.40 -21.34
C ILE A 20 17.03 19.48 -20.32
N ARG A 21 16.71 20.75 -20.62
CA ARG A 21 16.96 21.87 -19.70
C ARG A 21 16.27 21.66 -18.35
N ARG A 22 14.98 21.31 -18.34
CA ARG A 22 14.23 21.02 -17.11
C ARG A 22 14.84 19.86 -16.32
N ALA A 23 15.29 18.81 -17.00
CA ALA A 23 15.97 17.68 -16.35
C ALA A 23 17.27 18.12 -15.66
N ARG A 24 18.09 18.95 -16.33
CA ARG A 24 19.32 19.49 -15.76
C ARG A 24 19.06 20.37 -14.54
N GLU A 25 18.14 21.31 -14.66
CA GLU A 25 17.82 22.28 -13.60
C GLU A 25 17.12 21.65 -12.39
N ARG A 26 16.14 20.76 -12.61
CA ARG A 26 15.27 20.26 -11.53
C ARG A 26 15.76 18.94 -10.93
N TYR A 27 16.62 18.21 -11.63
CA TYR A 27 17.10 16.89 -11.23
C TYR A 27 18.63 16.79 -11.20
N ASN A 28 19.34 17.92 -11.31
CA ASN A 28 20.80 18.02 -11.19
C ASN A 28 21.53 17.04 -12.12
N ARG A 29 21.13 17.00 -13.40
CA ARG A 29 21.78 16.15 -14.42
C ARG A 29 23.01 16.86 -14.98
N ALA A 30 24.10 16.12 -15.14
CA ALA A 30 25.42 16.70 -15.39
C ALA A 30 25.55 17.33 -16.80
N ASN A 31 24.98 16.66 -17.80
CA ASN A 31 25.04 17.07 -19.20
C ASN A 31 23.79 16.60 -19.95
N ASP A 32 23.67 17.01 -21.20
CA ASP A 32 22.48 16.76 -22.02
C ASP A 32 22.26 15.27 -22.28
N LYS A 33 23.33 14.49 -22.46
CA LYS A 33 23.27 13.04 -22.67
C LYS A 33 22.78 12.30 -21.42
N ASP A 34 23.30 12.69 -20.25
CA ASP A 34 22.83 12.19 -18.94
C ASP A 34 21.35 12.55 -18.71
N ALA A 35 20.97 13.79 -19.00
CA ALA A 35 19.59 14.24 -18.88
C ALA A 35 18.63 13.47 -19.80
N GLU A 36 19.02 13.24 -21.05
CA GLU A 36 18.24 12.44 -22.00
C GLU A 36 18.09 10.99 -21.55
N GLY A 37 19.19 10.35 -21.12
CA GLY A 37 19.17 9.00 -20.58
C GLY A 37 18.27 8.87 -19.35
N TYR A 38 18.32 9.86 -18.46
CA TYR A 38 17.47 9.94 -17.27
C TYR A 38 15.98 10.03 -17.61
N ILE A 39 15.61 10.94 -18.54
CA ILE A 39 14.22 11.11 -19.01
C ILE A 39 13.70 9.79 -19.58
N ARG A 40 14.42 9.18 -20.52
CA ARG A 40 14.00 7.93 -21.16
C ARG A 40 13.90 6.78 -20.16
N GLY A 41 14.85 6.68 -19.23
CA GLY A 41 14.87 5.64 -18.20
C GLY A 41 13.66 5.69 -17.25
N ILE A 42 13.13 6.87 -16.96
CA ILE A 42 11.91 7.01 -16.14
C ILE A 42 10.67 6.83 -17.01
N LEU A 43 10.60 7.44 -18.21
CA LEU A 43 9.44 7.36 -19.09
C LEU A 43 9.11 5.91 -19.49
N ARG A 44 10.11 5.04 -19.66
CA ARG A 44 9.92 3.59 -19.89
C ARG A 44 9.08 2.88 -18.81
N ARG A 45 9.02 3.44 -17.60
CA ARG A 45 8.25 2.89 -16.47
C ARG A 45 7.01 3.72 -16.17
N ALA A 46 6.77 4.80 -16.91
CA ALA A 46 5.65 5.69 -16.70
C ALA A 46 4.38 5.14 -17.34
N GLU A 47 3.27 5.49 -16.71
CA GLU A 47 1.92 5.12 -17.15
C GLU A 47 1.24 6.33 -17.77
N PHE A 48 0.42 6.08 -18.78
CA PHE A 48 -0.42 7.12 -19.37
C PHE A 48 -1.46 7.59 -18.35
N VAL A 49 -1.52 8.90 -18.12
CA VAL A 49 -2.48 9.50 -17.18
C VAL A 49 -3.69 10.06 -17.94
N GLY A 50 -3.45 10.74 -19.06
CA GLY A 50 -4.51 11.39 -19.82
C GLY A 50 -3.99 12.47 -20.76
N GLU A 51 -4.92 13.12 -21.43
CA GLU A 51 -4.66 14.34 -22.20
C GLU A 51 -4.57 15.55 -21.26
N THR A 52 -3.67 16.48 -21.55
CA THR A 52 -3.40 17.69 -20.79
C THR A 52 -2.92 18.79 -21.73
N LEU A 53 -2.50 19.92 -21.16
CA LEU A 53 -1.91 21.03 -21.90
C LEU A 53 -0.40 21.08 -21.63
N ASP A 54 0.38 21.43 -22.65
CA ASP A 54 1.78 21.76 -22.50
C ASP A 54 1.99 23.18 -21.91
N ASP A 55 3.25 23.57 -21.72
CA ASP A 55 3.61 24.89 -21.18
C ASP A 55 3.14 26.06 -22.08
N GLU A 56 2.76 25.79 -23.34
CA GLU A 56 2.26 26.76 -24.32
C GLU A 56 0.72 26.73 -24.48
N GLY A 57 0.03 25.83 -23.78
CA GLY A 57 -1.42 25.67 -23.85
C GLY A 57 -1.89 24.75 -24.99
N ASN A 58 -1.01 24.05 -25.67
CA ASN A 58 -1.36 23.08 -26.70
C ASN A 58 -1.70 21.72 -26.08
N HIS A 59 -2.60 20.98 -26.73
CA HIS A 59 -2.96 19.63 -26.33
C HIS A 59 -1.76 18.67 -26.40
N ALA A 60 -1.58 17.89 -25.34
CA ALA A 60 -0.50 16.94 -25.18
C ALA A 60 -0.93 15.76 -24.30
N TYR A 61 -0.14 14.69 -24.30
CA TYR A 61 -0.34 13.56 -23.42
C TYR A 61 0.55 13.63 -22.18
N MET A 62 -0.03 13.29 -21.02
CA MET A 62 0.70 13.18 -19.77
C MET A 62 0.98 11.71 -19.44
N PHE A 63 2.24 11.44 -19.12
CA PHE A 63 2.68 10.18 -18.54
C PHE A 63 3.29 10.43 -17.16
N ALA A 64 3.11 9.52 -16.20
CA ALA A 64 3.65 9.69 -14.86
C ALA A 64 4.28 8.41 -14.29
N HIS A 65 5.37 8.59 -13.54
CA HIS A 65 5.97 7.53 -12.72
C HIS A 65 6.47 8.10 -11.39
N GLY A 66 5.86 7.66 -10.28
CA GLY A 66 6.15 8.21 -8.96
C GLY A 66 5.87 9.70 -8.91
N ARG A 67 6.90 10.52 -8.69
CA ARG A 67 6.79 12.00 -8.65
C ARG A 67 7.17 12.70 -9.95
N HIS A 68 7.41 11.96 -11.03
CA HIS A 68 7.82 12.50 -12.32
C HIS A 68 6.64 12.45 -13.27
N ALA A 69 6.36 13.56 -13.93
CA ALA A 69 5.44 13.60 -15.06
C ALA A 69 6.15 14.06 -16.32
N PHE A 70 5.71 13.53 -17.44
CA PHE A 70 6.21 13.80 -18.77
C PHE A 70 5.06 14.30 -19.62
N ILE A 71 5.31 15.42 -20.30
CA ILE A 71 4.41 15.92 -21.33
C ILE A 71 4.96 15.45 -22.67
N VAL A 72 4.12 14.78 -23.45
CA VAL A 72 4.46 14.12 -24.71
C VAL A 72 3.52 14.65 -25.79
N SER A 73 4.04 14.87 -27.00
CA SER A 73 3.22 15.31 -28.13
C SER A 73 2.12 14.29 -28.47
N LEU A 74 1.00 14.74 -29.03
CA LEU A 74 -0.12 13.86 -29.40
C LEU A 74 0.24 12.77 -30.41
N ASP A 75 1.28 12.99 -31.22
CA ASP A 75 1.79 11.99 -32.17
C ASP A 75 2.76 10.97 -31.54
N HIS A 76 2.99 11.06 -30.22
CA HIS A 76 3.93 10.26 -29.44
C HIS A 76 5.39 10.29 -29.94
N LYS A 77 5.78 11.30 -30.72
CA LYS A 77 7.15 11.40 -31.25
C LYS A 77 8.08 12.22 -30.39
N THR A 78 7.57 13.13 -29.56
CA THR A 78 8.41 14.10 -28.84
C THR A 78 8.06 14.17 -27.36
N ILE A 79 9.07 14.08 -26.50
CA ILE A 79 8.97 14.41 -25.08
C ILE A 79 9.18 15.91 -24.95
N LEU A 80 8.10 16.63 -24.62
CA LEU A 80 8.06 18.08 -24.58
C LEU A 80 8.63 18.64 -23.27
N SER A 81 8.30 18.04 -22.14
CA SER A 81 8.73 18.51 -20.82
C SER A 81 8.80 17.40 -19.76
N ILE A 82 9.53 17.66 -18.67
CA ILE A 82 9.54 16.85 -17.45
C ILE A 82 9.25 17.74 -16.24
N GLN A 83 8.33 17.29 -15.40
CA GLN A 83 7.88 17.99 -14.20
C GLN A 83 8.03 17.10 -12.97
N ARG A 84 8.33 17.72 -11.83
CA ARG A 84 8.38 17.06 -10.52
C ARG A 84 7.18 17.52 -9.70
N PHE A 85 6.36 16.59 -9.24
CA PHE A 85 5.28 16.89 -8.33
C PHE A 85 5.73 16.70 -6.88
N GLU A 86 5.72 17.77 -6.09
CA GLU A 86 6.04 17.72 -4.65
C GLU A 86 4.84 17.24 -3.83
N SER A 87 3.63 17.65 -4.20
CA SER A 87 2.36 17.17 -3.64
C SER A 87 1.55 16.43 -4.71
N ILE A 88 1.08 15.23 -4.38
CA ILE A 88 0.48 14.29 -5.34
C ILE A 88 -1.02 14.56 -5.55
N THR A 89 -1.66 15.35 -4.68
CA THR A 89 -3.13 15.33 -4.60
C THR A 89 -3.73 16.72 -4.72
N TYR A 90 -4.53 16.91 -5.77
CA TYR A 90 -5.47 18.02 -5.93
C TYR A 90 -6.28 18.21 -4.63
N GLY A 91 -6.35 19.44 -4.10
CA GLY A 91 -6.90 19.73 -2.77
C GLY A 91 -8.24 19.04 -2.48
N PRO A 92 -9.26 19.17 -3.35
CA PRO A 92 -10.55 18.48 -3.19
C PRO A 92 -10.45 16.95 -3.17
N LEU A 93 -9.50 16.36 -3.89
CA LEU A 93 -9.27 14.91 -3.86
C LEU A 93 -8.53 14.52 -2.57
N LYS A 94 -7.63 15.37 -2.06
CA LYS A 94 -6.88 15.14 -0.81
C LYS A 94 -7.83 15.00 0.37
N GLU A 95 -8.86 15.84 0.43
CA GLU A 95 -9.89 15.76 1.48
C GLU A 95 -10.69 14.46 1.39
N LYS A 96 -11.14 14.08 0.19
CA LYS A 96 -11.87 12.82 -0.02
C LYS A 96 -11.05 11.59 0.38
N VAL A 97 -9.77 11.56 0.01
CA VAL A 97 -8.87 10.45 0.36
C VAL A 97 -8.59 10.42 1.87
N ARG A 98 -8.39 11.59 2.51
CA ARG A 98 -8.26 11.72 3.96
C ARG A 98 -9.50 11.18 4.68
N ASP A 99 -10.69 11.55 4.21
CA ASP A 99 -11.95 11.11 4.81
C ASP A 99 -12.17 9.60 4.65
N LEU A 100 -11.76 9.04 3.50
CA LEU A 100 -11.77 7.61 3.24
C LEU A 100 -10.86 6.87 4.23
N HIS A 101 -9.61 7.33 4.41
CA HIS A 101 -8.70 6.74 5.40
C HIS A 101 -9.27 6.83 6.82
N ALA A 102 -9.79 7.98 7.22
CA ALA A 102 -10.38 8.17 8.54
C ALA A 102 -11.61 7.25 8.76
N LYS A 103 -12.44 7.05 7.74
CA LYS A 103 -13.59 6.14 7.80
C LYS A 103 -13.16 4.69 7.97
N GLU A 104 -12.19 4.23 7.18
CA GLU A 104 -11.70 2.84 7.28
C GLU A 104 -10.99 2.59 8.61
N TYR A 105 -10.19 3.55 9.09
CA TYR A 105 -9.56 3.47 10.41
C TYR A 105 -10.61 3.29 11.52
N ARG A 106 -11.67 4.11 11.54
CA ARG A 106 -12.76 3.99 12.55
C ARG A 106 -13.47 2.64 12.49
N LYS A 107 -13.65 2.09 11.28
CA LYS A 107 -14.27 0.77 11.09
C LYS A 107 -13.39 -0.34 11.68
N LEU A 108 -12.09 -0.34 11.36
CA LEU A 108 -11.12 -1.30 11.90
C LEU A 108 -10.98 -1.17 13.41
N ASP A 109 -10.92 0.05 13.95
CA ASP A 109 -10.81 0.30 15.39
C ASP A 109 -12.03 -0.24 16.18
N ARG A 110 -13.25 -0.04 15.65
CA ARG A 110 -14.46 -0.63 16.23
C ARG A 110 -14.44 -2.15 16.19
N ARG A 111 -14.04 -2.74 15.05
CA ARG A 111 -13.92 -4.20 14.88
C ARG A 111 -12.91 -4.78 15.87
N GLU A 112 -11.71 -4.22 15.95
CA GLU A 112 -10.66 -4.67 16.86
C GLU A 112 -11.13 -4.60 18.32
N ARG A 113 -11.77 -3.50 18.74
CA ARG A 113 -12.30 -3.37 20.11
C ARG A 113 -13.38 -4.39 20.42
N ALA A 114 -14.28 -4.69 19.48
CA ALA A 114 -15.31 -5.70 19.66
C ALA A 114 -14.69 -7.10 19.78
N MET A 115 -13.72 -7.43 18.93
CA MET A 115 -13.00 -8.71 18.97
C MET A 115 -12.22 -8.88 20.27
N ARG A 116 -11.51 -7.84 20.74
CA ARG A 116 -10.80 -7.89 22.03
C ARG A 116 -11.74 -8.13 23.20
N ARG A 117 -12.89 -7.44 23.27
CA ARG A 117 -13.88 -7.68 24.33
C ARG A 117 -14.40 -9.12 24.31
N ARG A 118 -14.75 -9.63 23.13
CA ARG A 118 -15.20 -11.02 22.97
C ARG A 118 -14.11 -12.02 23.35
N PHE A 119 -12.87 -11.75 22.97
CA PHE A 119 -11.72 -12.58 23.29
C PHE A 119 -11.48 -12.68 24.80
N GLU A 120 -11.53 -11.56 25.53
CA GLU A 120 -11.35 -11.59 26.98
C GLU A 120 -12.43 -12.43 27.68
N LEU A 121 -13.69 -12.36 27.22
CA LEU A 121 -14.76 -13.22 27.73
C LEU A 121 -14.48 -14.70 27.45
N ILE A 122 -14.20 -15.06 26.20
CA ILE A 122 -13.91 -16.44 25.79
C ILE A 122 -12.70 -16.99 26.55
N LYS A 123 -11.66 -16.16 26.73
CA LYS A 123 -10.45 -16.55 27.45
C LYS A 123 -10.76 -16.84 28.92
N ALA A 124 -11.57 -16.01 29.58
CA ALA A 124 -11.97 -16.25 30.96
C ALA A 124 -12.77 -17.56 31.11
N GLU A 125 -13.70 -17.83 30.20
CA GLU A 125 -14.47 -19.09 30.16
C GLU A 125 -13.55 -20.30 29.93
N ALA A 126 -12.62 -20.19 28.98
CA ALA A 126 -11.64 -21.21 28.67
C ALA A 126 -10.69 -21.49 29.83
N ASP A 127 -10.25 -20.47 30.57
CA ASP A 127 -9.39 -20.63 31.75
C ASP A 127 -10.08 -21.45 32.84
N VAL A 128 -11.40 -21.26 33.02
CA VAL A 128 -12.22 -22.08 33.94
C VAL A 128 -12.30 -23.53 33.44
N GLU A 129 -12.59 -23.76 32.16
CA GLU A 129 -12.66 -25.11 31.58
C GLU A 129 -11.31 -25.84 31.72
N ILE A 130 -10.20 -25.17 31.40
CA ILE A 130 -8.84 -25.71 31.54
C ILE A 130 -8.54 -26.08 32.99
N ALA A 131 -8.89 -25.23 33.96
CA ALA A 131 -8.68 -25.51 35.37
C ALA A 131 -9.46 -26.77 35.82
N GLN A 132 -10.71 -26.91 35.37
CA GLN A 132 -11.53 -28.09 35.67
C GLN A 132 -10.98 -29.37 35.02
N LEU A 133 -10.50 -29.29 33.78
CA LEU A 133 -9.86 -30.40 33.08
C LEU A 133 -8.57 -30.84 33.79
N ARG A 134 -7.74 -29.88 34.24
CA ARG A 134 -6.53 -30.16 35.02
C ARG A 134 -6.86 -30.87 36.33
N LEU A 135 -7.87 -30.39 37.08
CA LEU A 135 -8.30 -31.05 38.31
C LEU A 135 -8.78 -32.48 38.05
N THR A 136 -9.54 -32.68 36.97
CA THR A 136 -10.05 -34.01 36.58
C THR A 136 -8.90 -34.96 36.21
N ALA A 137 -7.91 -34.47 35.47
CA ALA A 137 -6.71 -35.21 35.08
C ALA A 137 -5.86 -35.64 36.29
N LEU A 138 -5.82 -34.82 37.35
CA LEU A 138 -5.14 -35.14 38.61
C LEU A 138 -5.90 -36.15 39.46
N LYS A 139 -7.24 -36.06 39.51
CA LYS A 139 -8.09 -36.98 40.29
C LYS A 139 -8.19 -38.38 39.67
N THR A 140 -8.05 -38.49 38.35
CA THR A 140 -8.27 -39.76 37.66
C THR A 140 -7.05 -40.68 37.70
N ARG A 141 -7.30 -41.97 37.93
CA ARG A 141 -6.30 -43.05 37.81
C ARG A 141 -6.18 -43.58 36.37
N SER A 142 -7.15 -43.29 35.50
CA SER A 142 -7.16 -43.75 34.10
C SER A 142 -6.24 -42.88 33.25
N GLU A 143 -5.26 -43.50 32.60
CA GLU A 143 -4.37 -42.83 31.65
C GLU A 143 -5.13 -42.30 30.43
N ALA A 144 -6.03 -43.09 29.86
CA ALA A 144 -6.87 -42.67 28.74
C ALA A 144 -7.66 -41.40 29.06
N ARG A 145 -8.24 -41.31 30.27
CA ARG A 145 -8.97 -40.11 30.70
C ARG A 145 -8.04 -38.90 30.90
N ARG A 146 -6.82 -39.11 31.38
CA ARG A 146 -5.81 -38.05 31.52
C ARG A 146 -5.41 -37.50 30.15
N LEU A 147 -5.14 -38.38 29.18
CA LEU A 147 -4.82 -38.01 27.81
C LEU A 147 -5.97 -37.26 27.14
N ALA A 148 -7.21 -37.69 27.34
CA ALA A 148 -8.39 -36.98 26.83
C ALA A 148 -8.51 -35.55 27.38
N CYS A 149 -8.26 -35.36 28.68
CA CYS A 149 -8.25 -34.03 29.30
C CYS A 149 -7.15 -33.15 28.68
N GLN A 150 -5.95 -33.70 28.48
CA GLN A 150 -4.84 -32.97 27.87
C GLN A 150 -5.11 -32.60 26.41
N ALA A 151 -5.68 -33.51 25.63
CA ALA A 151 -6.08 -33.24 24.25
C ALA A 151 -7.10 -32.10 24.17
N ARG A 152 -8.07 -32.07 25.09
CA ARG A 152 -9.05 -30.98 25.17
C ARG A 152 -8.41 -29.65 25.54
N ILE A 153 -7.49 -29.63 26.51
CA ILE A 153 -6.73 -28.42 26.87
C ILE A 153 -5.94 -27.89 25.66
N ASN A 154 -5.30 -28.79 24.90
CA ASN A 154 -4.54 -28.40 23.71
C ASN A 154 -5.46 -27.75 22.65
N ALA A 155 -6.62 -28.36 22.37
CA ALA A 155 -7.60 -27.81 21.43
C ALA A 155 -8.12 -26.42 21.84
N ILE A 156 -8.38 -26.21 23.14
CA ILE A 156 -8.79 -24.88 23.66
C ILE A 156 -7.67 -23.85 23.46
N ASN A 157 -6.43 -24.21 23.76
CA ASN A 157 -5.28 -23.32 23.58
C ASN A 157 -5.04 -22.96 22.10
N GLU A 158 -5.22 -23.92 21.19
CA GLU A 158 -5.16 -23.69 19.75
C GLU A 158 -6.21 -22.68 19.32
N TYR A 159 -7.47 -22.87 19.73
CA TYR A 159 -8.56 -21.93 19.45
C TYR A 159 -8.29 -20.52 19.99
N ILE A 160 -7.75 -20.39 21.20
CA ILE A 160 -7.33 -19.09 21.77
C ILE A 160 -6.24 -18.43 20.90
N ASN A 161 -5.29 -19.21 20.40
CA ASN A 161 -4.21 -18.69 19.56
C ASN A 161 -4.72 -18.24 18.19
N ASP A 162 -5.69 -18.93 17.61
CA ASP A 162 -6.35 -18.51 16.37
C ASP A 162 -7.03 -17.15 16.55
N LEU A 163 -7.79 -16.97 17.63
CA LEU A 163 -8.44 -15.69 17.94
C LEU A 163 -7.42 -14.55 18.14
N LYS A 164 -6.29 -14.82 18.82
CA LYS A 164 -5.20 -13.84 18.97
C LYS A 164 -4.62 -13.43 17.62
N THR A 165 -4.44 -14.42 16.73
CA THR A 165 -3.91 -14.17 15.38
C THR A 165 -4.87 -13.32 14.57
N GLU A 166 -6.18 -13.59 14.64
CA GLU A 166 -7.20 -12.80 13.95
C GLU A 166 -7.22 -11.33 14.45
N ILE A 167 -7.15 -11.12 15.77
CA ILE A 167 -7.05 -9.78 16.37
C ILE A 167 -5.79 -9.06 15.88
N LYS A 168 -4.66 -9.77 15.81
CA LYS A 168 -3.40 -9.20 15.33
C LYS A 168 -3.51 -8.77 13.87
N THR A 169 -4.09 -9.59 13.00
CA THR A 169 -4.31 -9.23 11.59
C THR A 169 -5.09 -7.94 11.44
N VAL A 170 -6.20 -7.77 12.19
CA VAL A 170 -6.99 -6.53 12.17
C VAL A 170 -6.20 -5.34 12.72
N ALA A 171 -5.38 -5.54 13.76
CA ALA A 171 -4.52 -4.50 14.30
C ALA A 171 -3.41 -4.07 13.30
N ASP A 172 -2.85 -5.00 12.56
CA ASP A 172 -1.87 -4.75 11.51
C ASP A 172 -2.51 -4.00 10.32
N GLU A 173 -3.70 -4.41 9.87
CA GLU A 173 -4.50 -3.66 8.88
C GLU A 173 -4.76 -2.22 9.33
N LYS A 174 -5.17 -2.03 10.59
CA LYS A 174 -5.38 -0.70 11.18
C LYS A 174 -4.11 0.14 11.15
N ARG A 175 -2.96 -0.47 11.44
CA ARG A 175 -1.64 0.18 11.38
C ARG A 175 -1.28 0.58 9.95
N HIS A 176 -1.57 -0.25 8.95
CA HIS A 176 -1.34 0.09 7.54
C HIS A 176 -2.20 1.28 7.09
N VAL A 177 -3.49 1.31 7.46
CA VAL A 177 -4.37 2.44 7.17
C VAL A 177 -3.87 3.72 7.84
N ALA A 178 -3.46 3.64 9.11
CA ALA A 178 -2.90 4.78 9.84
C ALA A 178 -1.63 5.34 9.17
N ARG A 179 -0.72 4.46 8.73
CA ARG A 179 0.49 4.86 7.99
C ARG A 179 0.14 5.52 6.65
N SER A 180 -0.83 4.97 5.92
CA SER A 180 -1.27 5.53 4.65
C SER A 180 -1.89 6.92 4.82
N GLN A 181 -2.66 7.12 5.89
CA GLN A 181 -3.24 8.42 6.22
C GLN A 181 -2.19 9.51 6.44
N VAL A 182 -1.05 9.18 7.08
CA VAL A 182 0.07 10.13 7.26
C VAL A 182 0.64 10.58 5.92
N SER A 183 0.70 9.70 4.92
CA SER A 183 1.18 10.06 3.57
C SER A 183 0.25 11.01 2.81
N VAL A 184 -1.02 11.10 3.24
CA VAL A 184 -2.06 11.94 2.61
C VAL A 184 -2.28 13.25 3.38
N MET A 185 -1.79 13.38 4.62
CA MET A 185 -1.82 14.62 5.40
C MET A 185 -0.78 15.62 4.87
#